data_AF-A0A843CHN3-F1
#
_entry.id   AF-A0A843CHN3-F1
#
_cell.length_a   1.000
_cell.length_b   1.000
_cell.length_c   1.000
_cell.angle_alpha   90.00
_cell.angle_beta   90.00
_cell.angle_gamma   90.00
#
_symmetry.space_group_name_H-M   'P 1'
#
loop_
_entity.id
_entity.type
_entity.pdbx_description
1 polymer ?
#
loop_
_entity_poly.entity_id
_entity_poly.type
_entity_poly.pdbx_seq_one_letter_code
_entity_poly.pdbx_strand_id
1 'polypeptide(L)'
;MANFEFLESLAIEIKENRTKLYDVEDALSGVNVQLHEIPLKRTTESMFAKMIGVGYNDKIAELEKAKEQLERTMADLKTSISKDTDTFISEVSSPHLIIPLEEHPVIIDGKTIYKYRGGAKFKNLFEILCEILGRSSPLVVKDVMLSPSEITIAVKDEFEAKQKFINSFNEVQNTLLIKKK
;
A
#
# COMPACT_ATOMS: atom_id res chain seq x y z
N MET A 1 -13.36 -15.79 2.38
CA MET A 1 -12.32 -16.56 1.65
C MET A 1 -11.37 -15.54 1.06
N ALA A 2 -10.06 -15.69 1.29
CA ALA A 2 -9.05 -14.85 0.68
C ALA A 2 -9.09 -15.03 -0.83
N ASN A 3 -9.28 -13.97 -1.60
CA ASN A 3 -9.16 -14.01 -3.06
C ASN A 3 -8.39 -12.78 -3.54
N PHE A 4 -7.91 -12.83 -4.79
CA PHE A 4 -7.16 -11.71 -5.37
C PHE A 4 -7.96 -10.40 -5.44
N GLU A 5 -9.29 -10.43 -5.55
CA GLU A 5 -10.14 -9.22 -5.58
C GLU A 5 -10.14 -8.49 -4.23
N PHE A 6 -10.25 -9.25 -3.14
CA PHE A 6 -10.13 -8.74 -1.78
C PHE A 6 -8.73 -8.16 -1.55
N LEU A 7 -7.69 -8.89 -1.96
CA LEU A 7 -6.30 -8.44 -1.82
C LEU A 7 -6.00 -7.18 -2.65
N GLU A 8 -6.56 -7.06 -3.85
CA GLU A 8 -6.45 -5.86 -4.67
C GLU A 8 -7.13 -4.66 -3.98
N SER A 9 -8.32 -4.85 -3.43
CA SER A 9 -9.05 -3.82 -2.69
C SER A 9 -8.28 -3.36 -1.45
N LEU A 10 -7.75 -4.33 -0.69
CA LEU A 10 -6.93 -4.05 0.49
C LEU A 10 -5.62 -3.33 0.11
N ALA A 11 -4.99 -3.72 -1.00
CA ALA A 11 -3.79 -3.04 -1.51
C ALA A 11 -4.06 -1.59 -1.93
N ILE A 12 -5.24 -1.31 -2.52
CA ILE A 12 -5.68 0.06 -2.81
C ILE A 12 -5.80 0.85 -1.50
N GLU A 13 -6.47 0.30 -0.49
CA GLU A 13 -6.69 0.97 0.79
C GLU A 13 -5.37 1.26 1.53
N ILE A 14 -4.42 0.32 1.52
CA ILE A 14 -3.06 0.54 2.06
C ILE A 14 -2.39 1.73 1.36
N LYS A 15 -2.46 1.80 0.03
CA LYS A 15 -1.83 2.87 -0.74
C LYS A 15 -2.48 4.23 -0.49
N GLU A 16 -3.81 4.28 -0.48
CA GLU A 16 -4.55 5.50 -0.17
C GLU A 16 -4.23 6.02 1.23
N ASN A 17 -4.19 5.13 2.22
CA ASN A 17 -3.87 5.50 3.59
C ASN A 17 -2.41 5.97 3.73
N ARG A 18 -1.46 5.39 2.97
CA ARG A 18 -0.08 5.89 2.90
C ARG A 18 0.01 7.29 2.28
N THR A 19 -0.76 7.58 1.23
CA THR A 19 -0.84 8.93 0.66
C THR A 19 -1.42 9.92 1.67
N LYS A 20 -2.54 9.58 2.32
CA LYS A 20 -3.13 10.41 3.38
C LYS A 20 -2.14 10.65 4.52
N LEU A 21 -1.35 9.63 4.89
CA LEU A 21 -0.35 9.76 5.93
C LEU A 21 0.72 10.79 5.56
N TYR A 22 1.22 10.75 4.33
CA TYR A 22 2.17 11.73 3.83
C TYR A 22 1.59 13.16 3.89
N ASP A 23 0.35 13.34 3.44
CA ASP A 23 -0.32 14.66 3.46
C ASP A 23 -0.50 15.18 4.91
N VAL A 24 -0.81 14.29 5.86
CA VAL A 24 -0.92 14.64 7.29
C VAL A 24 0.45 15.00 7.88
N GLU A 25 1.51 14.29 7.52
CA GLU A 25 2.87 14.59 7.96
C GLU A 25 3.36 15.94 7.44
N ASP A 26 3.06 16.27 6.18
CA ASP A 26 3.36 17.58 5.59
C ASP A 26 2.57 18.71 6.29
N ALA A 27 1.25 18.51 6.49
CA ALA A 27 0.42 19.47 7.21
C ALA A 27 0.91 19.70 8.65
N LEU A 28 1.31 18.63 9.35
CA LEU A 28 1.85 18.72 10.71
C LEU A 28 3.18 19.48 10.75
N SER A 29 4.04 19.27 9.75
CA SER A 29 5.27 20.05 9.58
C SER A 29 4.96 21.54 9.42
N GLY A 30 4.01 21.89 8.55
CA GLY A 30 3.56 23.27 8.35
C GLY A 30 3.01 23.92 9.63
N VAL A 31 2.17 23.20 10.39
CA VAL A 31 1.64 23.69 11.68
C VAL A 31 2.75 23.90 12.71
N ASN A 32 3.71 22.98 12.80
CA ASN A 32 4.85 23.12 13.72
C ASN A 32 5.72 24.34 13.39
N VAL A 33 5.95 24.63 12.11
CA VAL A 33 6.66 25.84 11.68
C VAL A 33 5.90 27.09 12.12
N GLN A 34 4.58 27.15 11.89
CA GLN A 34 3.76 28.30 12.30
C GLN A 34 3.78 28.51 13.82
N LEU A 35 3.63 27.44 14.60
CA LEU A 35 3.71 27.49 16.07
C LEU A 35 5.07 27.99 16.56
N HIS A 36 6.16 27.68 15.84
CA HIS A 36 7.50 28.19 16.16
C HIS A 36 7.67 29.67 15.80
N GLU A 37 7.11 30.12 14.68
CA GLU A 37 7.27 31.50 14.21
C GLU A 37 6.40 32.52 14.95
N ILE A 38 5.19 32.14 15.37
CA ILE A 38 4.24 33.06 16.01
C ILE A 38 4.85 33.80 17.21
N PRO A 39 5.51 33.13 18.18
CA PRO A 39 6.16 33.81 19.29
C PRO A 39 7.20 34.87 18.86
N LEU A 40 7.90 34.63 17.74
CA LEU A 40 8.93 35.54 17.22
C LEU A 40 8.32 36.81 16.60
N LYS A 41 7.13 36.69 16.00
CA LYS A 41 6.43 37.78 15.30
C LYS A 41 5.41 38.48 16.19
N ARG A 42 4.98 37.84 17.29
CA ARG A 42 3.85 38.26 18.16
C ARG A 42 3.92 39.71 18.60
N THR A 43 5.08 40.15 19.07
CA THR A 43 5.25 41.51 19.60
C THR A 43 5.03 42.56 18.53
N THR A 44 5.61 42.37 17.34
CA THR A 44 5.48 43.29 16.21
C THR A 44 4.05 43.32 15.68
N GLU A 45 3.44 42.15 15.46
CA GLU A 45 2.08 42.04 14.93
C GLU A 45 1.03 42.60 15.89
N SER A 46 1.17 42.32 17.20
CA SER A 46 0.29 42.87 18.23
C SER A 46 0.40 44.39 18.33
N MET A 47 1.61 44.94 18.26
CA MET A 47 1.84 46.38 18.28
C MET A 47 1.24 47.06 17.05
N PHE A 48 1.43 46.48 15.86
CA PHE A 48 0.84 46.98 14.62
C PHE A 48 -0.68 46.97 14.67
N ALA A 49 -1.30 45.86 15.08
CA ALA A 49 -2.76 45.75 15.23
C ALA A 49 -3.33 46.83 16.16
N LYS A 50 -2.67 47.07 17.29
CA LYS A 50 -3.04 48.15 18.23
C LYS A 50 -2.97 49.53 17.58
N MET A 51 -1.95 49.81 16.76
CA MET A 51 -1.79 51.10 16.08
C MET A 51 -2.88 51.38 15.05
N ILE A 52 -3.38 50.34 14.35
CA ILE A 52 -4.44 50.49 13.35
C ILE A 52 -5.85 50.28 13.91
N GLY A 53 -5.98 50.08 15.23
CA GLY A 53 -7.27 49.96 15.91
C GLY A 53 -7.99 48.62 15.71
N VAL A 54 -7.26 47.55 15.39
CA VAL A 54 -7.84 46.20 15.22
C VAL A 54 -7.35 45.25 16.33
N GLY A 55 -8.15 44.21 16.62
CA GLY A 55 -7.76 43.14 17.54
C GLY A 55 -6.75 42.17 16.91
N TYR A 56 -5.75 41.75 17.69
CA TYR A 56 -4.79 40.72 17.30
C TYR A 56 -5.17 39.36 17.91
N ASN A 57 -5.28 38.32 17.07
CA ASN A 57 -5.42 36.93 17.48
C ASN A 57 -4.27 36.14 16.87
N ASP A 58 -3.40 35.59 17.73
CA ASP A 58 -2.22 34.82 17.31
C ASP A 58 -2.57 33.40 16.85
N LYS A 59 -3.83 32.97 17.00
CA LYS A 59 -4.33 31.65 16.61
C LYS A 59 -3.58 30.47 17.23
N ILE A 60 -2.78 30.68 18.28
CA ILE A 60 -1.97 29.61 18.91
C ILE A 60 -2.88 28.46 19.34
N ALA A 61 -3.99 28.77 20.03
CA ALA A 61 -4.94 27.76 20.49
C ALA A 61 -5.64 27.00 19.33
N GLU A 62 -5.83 27.63 18.17
CA GLU A 62 -6.38 26.95 16.98
C GLU A 62 -5.34 26.01 16.37
N LEU A 63 -4.09 26.45 16.29
CA LEU A 63 -2.99 25.66 15.75
C LEU A 63 -2.60 24.49 16.66
N GLU A 64 -2.64 24.66 17.98
CA GLU A 64 -2.43 23.57 18.94
C GLU A 64 -3.53 22.50 18.79
N LYS A 65 -4.80 22.90 18.65
CA LYS A 65 -5.90 21.96 18.39
C LYS A 65 -5.73 21.24 17.05
N ALA A 66 -5.35 21.97 16.00
CA ALA A 66 -5.09 21.39 14.69
C ALA A 66 -3.94 20.37 14.75
N LYS A 67 -2.85 20.72 15.46
CA LYS A 67 -1.72 19.83 15.71
C LYS A 67 -2.16 18.54 16.41
N GLU A 68 -2.90 18.64 17.52
CA GLU A 68 -3.40 17.46 18.24
C GLU A 68 -4.27 16.55 17.36
N GLN A 69 -5.14 17.14 16.52
CA GLN A 69 -5.98 16.38 15.60
C GLN A 69 -5.16 15.69 14.50
N LEU A 70 -4.15 16.37 13.95
CA LEU A 70 -3.24 15.80 12.96
C LEU A 70 -2.39 14.68 13.56
N GLU A 71 -1.88 14.83 14.78
CA GLU A 71 -1.10 13.79 15.48
C GLU A 71 -1.93 12.54 15.75
N ARG A 72 -3.20 12.71 16.17
CA ARG A 72 -4.13 11.58 16.33
C ARG A 72 -4.40 10.88 15.00
N THR A 73 -4.72 11.64 13.96
CA THR A 73 -4.98 11.11 12.62
C THR A 73 -3.76 10.36 12.07
N MET A 74 -2.56 10.89 12.29
CA MET A 74 -1.30 10.24 11.93
C MET A 74 -1.13 8.90 12.64
N ALA A 75 -1.40 8.84 13.95
CA ALA A 75 -1.30 7.61 14.73
C ALA A 75 -2.32 6.54 14.27
N ASP A 76 -3.56 6.97 14.01
CA ASP A 76 -4.63 6.09 13.51
C ASP A 76 -4.28 5.55 12.12
N LEU A 77 -3.80 6.39 11.21
CA LEU A 77 -3.35 5.97 9.87
C LEU A 77 -2.18 4.99 9.94
N LYS A 78 -1.16 5.25 10.77
CA LYS A 78 -0.03 4.33 10.97
C LYS A 78 -0.50 2.96 11.48
N THR A 79 -1.45 2.96 12.41
CA THR A 79 -2.04 1.73 12.95
C THR A 79 -2.85 0.98 11.90
N SER A 80 -3.68 1.68 11.12
CA SER A 80 -4.46 1.07 10.03
C SER A 80 -3.55 0.47 8.97
N ILE A 81 -2.58 1.23 8.47
CA ILE A 81 -1.62 0.75 7.45
C ILE A 81 -0.89 -0.49 7.94
N SER A 82 -0.41 -0.50 9.19
CA SER A 82 0.25 -1.68 9.76
C SER A 82 -0.69 -2.89 9.79
N LYS A 83 -1.91 -2.71 10.31
CA LYS A 83 -2.91 -3.76 10.40
C LYS A 83 -3.29 -4.31 9.02
N ASP A 84 -3.56 -3.43 8.07
CA ASP A 84 -3.97 -3.79 6.71
C ASP A 84 -2.82 -4.50 5.97
N THR A 85 -1.56 -4.06 6.19
CA THR A 85 -0.37 -4.74 5.66
C THR A 85 -0.21 -6.14 6.28
N ASP A 86 -0.42 -6.29 7.58
CA ASP A 86 -0.36 -7.59 8.26
C ASP A 86 -1.48 -8.52 7.77
N THR A 87 -2.69 -7.99 7.57
CA THR A 87 -3.80 -8.71 6.96
C THR A 87 -3.44 -9.13 5.53
N PHE A 88 -2.90 -8.23 4.71
CA PHE A 88 -2.48 -8.53 3.34
C PHE A 88 -1.47 -9.69 3.32
N ILE A 89 -0.42 -9.63 4.13
CA ILE A 89 0.58 -10.70 4.23
C ILE A 89 -0.07 -12.02 4.65
N SER A 90 -0.96 -11.99 5.65
CA SER A 90 -1.63 -13.18 6.17
C SER A 90 -2.52 -13.84 5.12
N GLU A 91 -3.28 -13.04 4.37
CA GLU A 91 -4.24 -13.52 3.37
C GLU A 91 -3.51 -14.03 2.11
N VAL A 92 -2.43 -13.38 1.66
CA VAL A 92 -1.58 -13.91 0.57
C VAL A 92 -0.91 -15.22 0.99
N SER A 93 -0.44 -15.31 2.23
CA SER A 93 0.22 -16.51 2.76
C SER A 93 -0.75 -17.65 3.09
N SER A 94 -2.06 -17.44 2.93
CA SER A 94 -3.06 -18.44 3.23
C SER A 94 -3.00 -19.61 2.23
N PRO A 95 -2.97 -20.87 2.69
CA PRO A 95 -3.03 -22.03 1.80
C PRO A 95 -4.37 -22.14 1.04
N HIS A 96 -5.38 -21.37 1.46
CA HIS A 96 -6.71 -21.35 0.85
C HIS A 96 -6.91 -20.12 -0.08
N LEU A 97 -5.83 -19.45 -0.47
CA LEU A 97 -5.92 -18.29 -1.36
C LEU A 97 -6.47 -18.70 -2.73
N ILE A 98 -7.51 -17.99 -3.16
CA ILE A 98 -8.13 -18.20 -4.47
C ILE A 98 -7.54 -17.22 -5.49
N ILE A 99 -6.92 -17.79 -6.52
CA ILE A 99 -6.37 -17.07 -7.66
C ILE A 99 -7.32 -17.26 -8.85
N PRO A 100 -8.02 -16.21 -9.32
CA PRO A 100 -9.08 -16.35 -10.32
C PRO A 100 -8.47 -16.49 -11.72
N LEU A 101 -7.92 -17.65 -12.03
CA LEU A 101 -7.42 -17.97 -13.38
C LEU A 101 -8.54 -18.49 -14.27
N GLU A 102 -8.40 -18.25 -15.57
CA GLU A 102 -9.14 -18.97 -16.61
C GLU A 102 -8.75 -20.46 -16.58
N GLU A 103 -9.73 -21.33 -16.81
CA GLU A 103 -9.54 -22.79 -16.73
C GLU A 103 -8.61 -23.31 -17.82
N HIS A 104 -8.67 -22.70 -19.00
CA HIS A 104 -7.90 -23.10 -20.17
C HIS A 104 -6.78 -22.08 -20.45
N PRO A 105 -5.50 -22.46 -20.24
CA PRO A 105 -4.39 -21.60 -20.60
C PRO A 105 -4.22 -21.54 -22.11
N VAL A 106 -3.47 -20.53 -22.57
CA VAL A 106 -3.02 -20.43 -23.96
C VAL A 106 -1.55 -20.78 -24.03
N ILE A 107 -1.16 -21.59 -25.02
CA ILE A 107 0.24 -21.90 -25.29
C ILE A 107 0.76 -20.94 -26.35
N ILE A 108 1.76 -20.13 -26.01
CA ILE A 108 2.40 -19.16 -26.91
C ILE A 108 3.91 -19.33 -26.79
N ASP A 109 4.60 -19.52 -27.92
CA ASP A 109 6.07 -19.67 -27.98
C ASP A 109 6.65 -20.70 -26.99
N GLY A 110 5.95 -21.83 -26.83
CA GLY A 110 6.35 -22.90 -25.92
C GLY A 110 6.15 -22.58 -24.43
N LYS A 111 5.44 -21.50 -24.09
CA LYS A 111 5.07 -21.10 -22.73
C LYS A 111 3.58 -21.28 -22.51
N THR A 112 3.20 -21.65 -21.30
CA THR A 112 1.81 -21.75 -20.85
C THR A 112 1.43 -20.44 -20.16
N ILE A 113 0.39 -19.79 -20.65
CA ILE A 113 -0.08 -18.48 -20.15
C ILE A 113 -1.49 -18.65 -19.58
N TYR A 114 -1.63 -18.35 -18.29
CA TYR A 114 -2.92 -18.26 -17.61
C TYR A 114 -3.33 -16.80 -17.46
N LYS A 115 -4.47 -16.44 -18.05
CA LYS A 115 -5.08 -15.13 -17.84
C LYS A 115 -5.97 -15.15 -16.61
N TYR A 116 -6.18 -13.98 -16.01
CA TYR A 116 -7.18 -13.84 -14.97
C TYR A 116 -8.59 -13.83 -15.56
N ARG A 117 -9.52 -14.41 -14.79
CA ARG A 117 -10.91 -14.59 -15.18
C ARG A 117 -11.56 -13.25 -15.52
N GLY A 118 -12.29 -13.20 -16.63
CA GLY A 118 -13.00 -12.00 -17.06
C GLY A 118 -12.09 -10.82 -17.43
N GLY A 119 -10.80 -11.08 -17.67
CA GLY A 119 -9.82 -10.04 -18.00
C GLY A 119 -9.44 -9.14 -16.83
N ALA A 120 -9.66 -9.59 -15.59
CA ALA A 120 -9.28 -8.87 -14.38
C ALA A 120 -7.77 -8.54 -14.36
N LYS A 121 -7.41 -7.48 -13.65
CA LYS A 121 -6.02 -7.06 -13.44
C LYS A 121 -5.79 -6.72 -11.98
N PHE A 122 -4.68 -7.21 -11.44
CA PHE A 122 -4.36 -7.11 -10.01
C PHE A 122 -3.13 -6.24 -9.78
N LYS A 123 -3.19 -4.99 -10.25
CA LYS A 123 -2.03 -4.09 -10.27
C LYS A 123 -1.53 -3.79 -8.86
N ASN A 124 -2.41 -3.37 -7.96
CA ASN A 124 -2.02 -2.91 -6.63
C ASN A 124 -1.57 -4.08 -5.76
N LEU A 125 -2.21 -5.25 -5.89
CA LEU A 125 -1.78 -6.50 -5.27
C LEU A 125 -0.31 -6.78 -5.60
N PHE A 126 0.06 -6.78 -6.89
CA PHE A 126 1.43 -7.08 -7.28
C PHE A 126 2.42 -5.99 -6.90
N GLU A 127 2.02 -4.71 -6.92
CA GLU A 127 2.88 -3.62 -6.43
C GLU A 127 3.22 -3.79 -4.96
N ILE A 128 2.21 -4.00 -4.09
CA ILE A 128 2.41 -4.22 -2.65
C ILE A 128 3.17 -5.53 -2.39
N LEU A 129 2.82 -6.60 -3.09
CA LEU A 129 3.51 -7.88 -2.96
C LEU A 129 5.00 -7.76 -3.30
N CYS A 130 5.34 -7.10 -4.41
CA CYS A 130 6.72 -6.87 -4.83
C CYS A 130 7.47 -5.97 -3.83
N GLU A 131 6.82 -4.91 -3.35
CA GLU A 131 7.36 -4.03 -2.32
C GLU A 131 7.74 -4.80 -1.05
N ILE A 132 6.82 -5.59 -0.49
CA ILE A 132 7.05 -6.40 0.71
C ILE A 132 8.20 -7.38 0.48
N LEU A 133 8.25 -8.01 -0.70
CA LEU A 133 9.29 -8.96 -1.07
C LEU A 133 10.63 -8.29 -1.38
N GLY A 134 10.68 -6.96 -1.54
CA GLY A 134 11.88 -6.23 -1.98
C GLY A 134 12.29 -6.58 -3.41
N ARG A 135 11.31 -6.87 -4.28
CA ARG A 135 11.51 -7.26 -5.69
C ARG A 135 10.82 -6.27 -6.62
N SER A 136 11.18 -6.28 -7.90
CA SER A 136 10.48 -5.54 -8.94
C SER A 136 9.33 -6.35 -9.53
N SER A 137 8.33 -5.64 -10.05
CA SER A 137 7.26 -6.24 -10.85
C SER A 137 7.71 -6.39 -12.32
N PRO A 138 7.39 -7.51 -13.01
CA PRO A 138 6.62 -8.66 -12.53
C PRO A 138 7.42 -9.55 -11.59
N LEU A 139 6.73 -10.24 -10.68
CA LEU A 139 7.36 -11.12 -9.72
C LEU A 139 7.77 -12.43 -10.40
N VAL A 140 9.08 -12.61 -10.60
CA VAL A 140 9.64 -13.84 -11.19
C VAL A 140 10.12 -14.78 -10.08
N VAL A 141 9.58 -16.00 -10.11
CA VAL A 141 9.95 -17.10 -9.21
C VAL A 141 10.26 -18.31 -10.07
N LYS A 142 11.55 -18.62 -10.21
CA LYS A 142 12.05 -19.69 -11.09
C LYS A 142 11.52 -19.51 -12.52
N ASP A 143 10.73 -20.47 -13.00
CA ASP A 143 10.17 -20.51 -14.36
C ASP A 143 8.79 -19.86 -14.47
N VAL A 144 8.30 -19.24 -13.39
CA VAL A 144 6.97 -18.61 -13.32
C VAL A 144 7.11 -17.10 -13.16
N MET A 145 6.48 -16.38 -14.08
CA MET A 145 6.32 -14.94 -14.02
C MET A 145 4.90 -14.61 -13.60
N LEU A 146 4.75 -14.00 -12.43
CA LEU A 146 3.49 -13.53 -11.88
C LEU A 146 3.36 -12.04 -12.19
N SER A 147 2.40 -11.67 -13.04
CA SER A 147 2.19 -10.29 -13.48
C SER A 147 0.77 -9.80 -13.19
N PRO A 148 0.51 -8.49 -13.21
CA PRO A 148 -0.83 -7.94 -12.99
C PRO A 148 -1.93 -8.43 -13.94
N SER A 149 -1.59 -8.89 -15.14
CA SER A 149 -2.56 -9.28 -16.16
C SER A 149 -2.63 -10.78 -16.42
N GLU A 150 -1.56 -11.50 -16.14
CA GLU A 150 -1.43 -12.92 -16.46
C GLU A 150 -0.28 -13.59 -15.71
N ILE A 151 -0.28 -14.92 -15.75
CA ILE A 151 0.78 -15.76 -15.21
C ILE A 151 1.39 -16.52 -16.37
N THR A 152 2.69 -16.32 -16.59
CA THR A 152 3.44 -16.99 -17.67
C THR A 152 4.37 -18.04 -17.09
N ILE A 153 4.34 -19.25 -17.63
CA ILE A 153 5.15 -20.38 -17.19
C ILE A 153 5.96 -20.90 -18.36
N ALA A 154 7.28 -21.03 -18.19
CA ALA A 154 8.23 -21.37 -19.25
C ALA A 154 8.22 -22.86 -19.64
N VAL A 155 7.04 -23.46 -19.82
CA VAL A 155 6.83 -24.83 -20.30
C VAL A 155 5.56 -24.91 -21.15
N LYS A 156 5.52 -25.86 -22.08
CA LYS A 156 4.34 -26.13 -22.93
C LYS A 156 3.42 -27.21 -22.38
N ASP A 157 3.93 -28.05 -21.48
CA ASP A 157 3.14 -29.12 -20.87
C ASP A 157 2.29 -28.54 -19.75
N GLU A 158 0.97 -28.71 -19.85
CA GLU A 158 0.03 -28.08 -18.93
C GLU A 158 0.13 -28.67 -17.50
N PHE A 159 0.43 -29.97 -17.39
CA PHE A 159 0.58 -30.61 -16.09
C PHE A 159 1.84 -30.11 -15.38
N GLU A 160 2.96 -30.05 -16.09
CA GLU A 160 4.20 -29.44 -15.60
C GLU A 160 3.98 -27.96 -15.24
N ALA A 161 3.22 -27.21 -16.05
CA ALA A 161 2.89 -25.82 -15.79
C ALA A 161 2.13 -25.66 -14.45
N LYS A 162 1.12 -26.49 -14.21
CA LYS A 162 0.37 -26.51 -12.93
C LYS A 162 1.27 -26.81 -11.74
N GLN A 163 2.18 -27.78 -11.85
CA GLN A 163 3.14 -28.09 -10.78
C GLN A 163 4.08 -26.91 -10.50
N LYS A 164 4.64 -26.30 -11.54
CA LYS A 164 5.52 -25.12 -11.42
C LYS A 164 4.80 -23.93 -10.80
N PHE A 165 3.55 -23.70 -11.20
CA PHE A 165 2.70 -22.66 -10.61
C PHE A 165 2.53 -22.86 -9.10
N ILE A 166 2.06 -24.03 -8.67
CA ILE A 166 1.83 -24.34 -7.25
C ILE A 166 3.12 -24.18 -6.44
N ASN A 167 4.23 -24.75 -6.93
CA ASN A 167 5.51 -24.68 -6.24
C ASN A 167 6.03 -23.24 -6.11
N SER A 168 5.89 -22.44 -7.17
CA SER A 168 6.34 -21.05 -7.18
C SER A 168 5.49 -20.19 -6.25
N PHE A 169 4.18 -20.42 -6.21
CA PHE A 169 3.30 -19.71 -5.30
C PHE A 169 3.55 -20.08 -3.84
N ASN A 170 3.75 -21.36 -3.53
CA ASN A 170 4.15 -21.81 -2.19
C ASN A 170 5.47 -21.16 -1.73
N GLU A 171 6.43 -20.97 -2.65
CA GLU A 171 7.68 -20.27 -2.35
C GLU A 171 7.45 -18.79 -2.01
N VAL A 172 6.55 -18.11 -2.72
CA VAL A 172 6.12 -16.74 -2.38
C VAL A 172 5.50 -16.70 -0.98
N GLN A 173 4.55 -17.60 -0.69
CA GLN A 173 3.88 -17.68 0.61
C GLN A 173 4.86 -17.92 1.75
N ASN A 174 5.78 -18.87 1.59
CA ASN A 174 6.82 -19.15 2.59
C ASN A 174 7.73 -17.94 2.82
N THR A 175 8.10 -17.22 1.75
CA THR A 175 8.93 -16.01 1.85
C THR A 175 8.22 -14.90 2.62
N LEU A 176 6.92 -14.73 2.38
CA LEU A 176 6.09 -13.76 3.12
C LEU A 176 5.97 -14.11 4.61
N LEU A 177 5.78 -15.39 4.94
CA LEU A 177 5.73 -15.85 6.33
C LEU A 177 7.04 -15.61 7.09
N ILE A 178 8.19 -15.69 6.41
CA ILE A 178 9.48 -15.33 6.99
C ILE A 178 9.55 -13.82 7.26
N LYS A 179 9.11 -12.99 6.31
CA LYS A 179 9.11 -11.52 6.43
C LYS A 179 8.11 -10.98 7.46
N LYS A 180 7.11 -11.76 7.82
CA LYS A 180 6.14 -11.42 8.88
C LYS A 180 6.75 -11.52 10.29
N LYS A 181 7.81 -12.31 10.47
CA LYS A 181 8.52 -12.49 11.75
C LYS A 181 9.58 -11.41 11.96
#